data_AF-A0A8K0GFS4-F1
#
_entry.id   AF-A0A8K0GFS4-F1
#
_cell.length_a   1.000
_cell.length_b   1.000
_cell.length_c   1.000
_cell.angle_alpha   90.00
_cell.angle_beta   90.00
_cell.angle_gamma   90.00
#
_symmetry.space_group_name_H-M   'P 1'
#
loop_
_entity.id
_entity.type
_entity.pdbx_description
1 polymer ?
#
loop_
_entity_poly.entity_id
_entity_poly.type
_entity_poly.pdbx_seq_one_letter_code
_entity_poly.pdbx_strand_id
1 'polypeptide(L)'
;MTSFAFIVLCFVQVYVLQPTSGSCQVPCTPSNTPAHIFDYYWRDYVGIIPEDAIPGGKDKAGVTTYIGQVYIKDRELLPATIYPGCKTARASAYNKELQTEKNVKILCGRHLEKYKWKTTKNEETHLLTDCHLVVGGHEVGHNLNFGRVNHDGQVVVGKVFSNPLSNRGLWIPYNGQETHFLSYEILTYGC
;
A
#
# COMPACT_ATOMS: atom_id res chain seq x y z
N MET A 1 -57.00 -55.48 25.46
CA MET A 1 -56.60 -54.28 26.24
C MET A 1 -55.65 -53.49 25.36
N THR A 2 -56.16 -52.43 24.76
CA THR A 2 -55.44 -51.54 23.82
C THR A 2 -54.70 -50.47 24.61
N SER A 3 -53.38 -50.38 24.48
CA SER A 3 -52.56 -49.34 25.10
C SER A 3 -52.37 -48.18 24.12
N PHE A 4 -52.65 -46.97 24.59
CA PHE A 4 -52.64 -45.72 23.82
C PHE A 4 -51.21 -45.20 23.62
N ALA A 5 -50.91 -44.74 22.42
CA ALA A 5 -49.70 -43.98 22.11
C ALA A 5 -49.88 -42.53 22.58
N PHE A 6 -48.95 -42.03 23.40
CA PHE A 6 -48.84 -40.61 23.74
C PHE A 6 -48.01 -39.90 22.66
N ILE A 7 -48.62 -38.95 21.96
CA ILE A 7 -47.92 -38.02 21.07
C ILE A 7 -47.45 -36.83 21.92
N VAL A 8 -46.14 -36.70 22.09
CA VAL A 8 -45.53 -35.49 22.68
C VAL A 8 -45.41 -34.44 21.57
N LEU A 9 -46.29 -33.45 21.58
CA LEU A 9 -46.20 -32.28 20.69
C LEU A 9 -45.12 -31.33 21.22
N CYS A 10 -43.93 -31.38 20.62
CA CYS A 10 -42.86 -30.44 20.87
C CYS A 10 -43.12 -29.16 20.06
N PHE A 11 -43.57 -28.09 20.73
CA PHE A 11 -43.73 -26.77 20.10
C PHE A 11 -42.34 -26.11 19.94
N VAL A 12 -41.79 -26.14 18.73
CA VAL A 12 -40.61 -25.34 18.39
C VAL A 12 -41.09 -23.92 18.08
N GLN A 13 -40.82 -23.00 19.00
CA GLN A 13 -41.17 -21.59 18.84
C GLN A 13 -40.14 -20.93 17.92
N VAL A 14 -40.54 -20.62 16.69
CA VAL A 14 -39.71 -19.89 15.72
C VAL A 14 -39.73 -18.41 16.08
N TYR A 15 -38.64 -17.88 16.63
CA TYR A 15 -38.45 -16.45 16.84
C TYR A 15 -37.94 -15.82 15.54
N VAL A 16 -38.78 -15.03 14.89
CA VAL A 16 -38.37 -14.20 13.75
C VAL A 16 -37.62 -13.00 14.31
N LEU A 17 -36.29 -12.96 14.15
CA LEU A 17 -35.48 -11.79 14.50
C LEU A 17 -35.79 -10.68 13.50
N GLN A 18 -36.43 -9.60 13.97
CA GLN A 18 -36.60 -8.39 13.16
C GLN A 18 -35.23 -7.70 12.98
N PRO A 19 -34.88 -7.25 11.76
CA PRO A 19 -33.68 -6.46 11.55
C PRO A 19 -33.84 -5.12 12.27
N THR A 20 -33.02 -4.86 13.29
CA THR A 20 -32.92 -3.54 13.88
C THR A 20 -32.25 -2.62 12.87
N SER A 21 -33.02 -1.70 12.30
CA SER A 21 -32.51 -0.61 11.46
C SER A 21 -31.79 0.41 12.35
N GLY A 22 -30.62 0.03 12.87
CA GLY A 22 -29.73 0.95 13.55
C GLY A 22 -29.02 1.81 12.51
N SER A 23 -29.60 2.95 12.14
CA SER A 23 -28.87 3.98 11.42
C SER A 23 -27.69 4.43 12.28
N CYS A 24 -26.46 4.25 11.79
CA CYS A 24 -25.27 4.79 12.43
C CYS A 24 -25.34 6.32 12.35
N GLN A 25 -25.90 6.95 13.38
CA GLN A 25 -26.03 8.40 13.50
C GLN A 25 -24.87 9.02 14.29
N VAL A 26 -23.73 8.33 14.43
CA VAL A 26 -22.57 8.91 15.13
C VAL A 26 -22.11 10.13 14.32
N PRO A 27 -22.28 11.36 14.83
CA PRO A 27 -21.86 12.55 14.11
C PRO A 27 -20.34 12.50 13.96
N CYS A 28 -19.82 12.84 12.78
CA CYS A 28 -18.39 13.01 12.58
C CYS A 28 -17.92 14.20 13.44
N THR A 29 -17.53 13.94 14.69
CA THR A 29 -16.94 14.96 15.55
C THR A 29 -15.48 15.15 15.16
N PRO A 30 -15.01 16.40 14.97
CA PRO A 30 -13.60 16.67 14.74
C PRO A 30 -12.76 16.05 15.87
N SER A 31 -11.77 15.25 15.48
CA SER A 31 -10.76 14.75 16.42
C SER A 31 -9.97 15.93 16.96
N ASN A 32 -9.94 16.09 18.30
CA ASN A 32 -9.07 17.06 18.98
C ASN A 32 -7.62 16.56 19.13
N THR A 33 -7.27 15.41 18.54
CA THR A 33 -5.87 15.00 18.42
C THR A 33 -5.22 15.90 17.38
N PRO A 34 -4.03 16.48 17.65
CA PRO A 34 -3.26 17.15 16.62
C PRO A 34 -3.14 16.19 15.45
N ALA A 35 -3.75 16.53 14.30
CA ALA A 35 -3.54 15.75 13.10
C ALA A 35 -2.03 15.70 12.89
N HIS A 36 -1.46 14.50 12.78
CA HIS A 36 -0.06 14.37 12.44
C HIS A 36 0.06 14.86 10.99
N ILE A 37 0.34 16.15 10.80
CA ILE A 37 0.42 16.75 9.47
C ILE A 37 1.74 16.29 8.87
N PHE A 38 1.69 15.20 8.11
CA PHE A 38 2.77 14.85 7.21
C PHE A 38 2.82 15.89 6.09
N ASP A 39 4.00 16.47 5.83
CA ASP A 39 4.17 17.58 4.88
C ASP A 39 4.39 17.11 3.42
N TYR A 40 4.15 15.81 3.17
CA TYR A 40 4.26 15.19 1.86
C TYR A 40 2.91 15.16 1.15
N TYR A 41 2.95 15.27 -0.18
CA TYR A 41 1.75 15.32 -1.01
C TYR A 41 1.96 14.67 -2.38
N TRP A 42 0.84 14.37 -3.02
CA TRP A 42 0.80 13.77 -4.34
C TRP A 42 0.44 14.81 -5.40
N ARG A 43 1.22 14.89 -6.46
CA ARG A 43 0.91 15.66 -7.67
C ARG A 43 0.62 14.74 -8.84
N ASP A 44 -0.22 15.18 -9.78
CA ASP A 44 -0.37 14.46 -11.04
C ASP A 44 0.94 14.48 -11.82
N TYR A 45 1.36 13.30 -12.29
CA TYR A 45 2.57 13.19 -13.09
C TYR A 45 2.24 13.38 -14.57
N VAL A 46 2.74 14.47 -15.14
CA VAL A 46 2.49 14.84 -16.55
C VAL A 46 3.69 14.57 -17.47
N GLY A 47 4.71 13.86 -16.98
CA GLY A 47 5.97 13.61 -17.69
C GLY A 47 7.10 14.58 -17.33
N ILE A 48 6.87 15.48 -16.38
CA ILE A 48 7.88 16.42 -15.86
C ILE A 48 8.13 16.06 -14.40
N ILE A 49 9.40 15.99 -14.02
CA ILE A 49 9.83 15.73 -12.64
C ILE A 49 9.86 17.08 -11.89
N PRO A 50 9.03 17.28 -10.86
CA PRO A 50 9.11 18.46 -10.00
C PRO A 50 10.43 18.53 -9.22
N GLU A 51 10.89 19.74 -8.91
CA GLU A 51 12.13 19.97 -8.14
C GLU A 51 12.08 19.35 -6.73
N ASP A 52 10.89 19.32 -6.14
CA ASP A 52 10.60 18.80 -4.81
C ASP A 52 10.13 17.32 -4.83
N ALA A 53 10.35 16.61 -5.93
CA ALA A 53 10.02 15.19 -6.04
C ALA A 53 10.97 14.31 -5.21
N ILE A 54 10.41 13.31 -4.53
CA ILE A 54 11.19 12.41 -3.67
C ILE A 54 11.93 11.37 -4.53
N PRO A 55 13.27 11.27 -4.44
CA PRO A 55 14.04 10.24 -5.13
C PRO A 55 13.70 8.83 -4.64
N GLY A 56 13.42 7.93 -5.57
CA GLY A 56 13.13 6.53 -5.31
C GLY A 56 14.38 5.66 -5.34
N GLY A 57 15.15 5.76 -6.43
CA GLY A 57 16.29 4.90 -6.67
C GLY A 57 17.09 5.35 -7.89
N LYS A 58 17.69 4.40 -8.60
CA LYS A 58 18.55 4.64 -9.77
C LYS A 58 18.38 3.53 -10.80
N ASP A 59 18.36 3.89 -12.08
CA ASP A 59 18.37 2.92 -13.18
C ASP A 59 19.78 2.38 -13.49
N LYS A 60 19.92 1.56 -14.53
CA LYS A 60 21.21 0.94 -14.92
C LYS A 60 22.26 1.96 -15.36
N ALA A 61 21.82 3.11 -15.86
CA ALA A 61 22.69 4.21 -16.26
C ALA A 61 23.06 5.13 -15.07
N GLY A 62 22.55 4.83 -13.87
CA GLY A 62 22.74 5.64 -12.68
C GLY A 62 21.84 6.87 -12.62
N VAL A 63 20.87 7.00 -13.53
CA VAL A 63 19.91 8.10 -13.55
C VAL A 63 18.89 7.90 -12.43
N THR A 64 18.60 8.98 -11.70
CA THR A 64 17.67 8.95 -10.57
C THR A 64 16.25 8.63 -11.03
N THR A 65 15.61 7.66 -10.37
CA THR A 65 14.19 7.35 -10.53
C THR A 65 13.40 7.91 -9.36
N TYR A 66 12.09 8.10 -9.54
CA TYR A 66 11.23 8.80 -8.59
C TYR A 66 10.07 7.94 -8.10
N ILE A 67 9.56 8.30 -6.92
CA ILE A 67 8.48 7.58 -6.24
C ILE A 67 7.14 8.04 -6.81
N GLY A 68 6.37 7.07 -7.30
CA GLY A 68 5.01 7.30 -7.79
C GLY A 68 4.00 6.36 -7.17
N GLN A 69 2.73 6.65 -7.44
CA GLN A 69 1.64 5.70 -7.28
C GLN A 69 0.79 5.69 -8.56
N VAL A 70 0.20 4.54 -8.87
CA VAL A 70 -0.67 4.37 -10.04
C VAL A 70 -1.97 3.73 -9.63
N TYR A 71 -3.09 4.30 -10.10
CA TYR A 71 -4.38 3.62 -10.02
C TYR A 71 -4.65 2.86 -11.32
N ILE A 72 -4.74 1.54 -11.21
CA ILE A 72 -5.06 0.65 -12.31
C ILE A 72 -6.36 -0.07 -11.96
N LYS A 73 -7.35 0.00 -12.87
CA LYS A 73 -8.64 -0.68 -12.69
C LYS A 73 -8.40 -2.17 -12.43
N ASP A 74 -9.12 -2.73 -11.46
CA ASP A 74 -9.00 -4.13 -11.01
C ASP A 74 -7.64 -4.50 -10.40
N ARG A 75 -6.81 -3.50 -10.06
CA ARG A 75 -5.51 -3.65 -9.40
C ARG A 75 -5.30 -2.69 -8.22
N GLU A 76 -6.28 -1.81 -7.97
CA GLU A 76 -6.26 -0.83 -6.88
C GLU A 76 -5.18 0.26 -7.07
N LEU A 77 -4.62 0.78 -5.98
CA LEU A 77 -3.64 1.87 -5.98
C LEU A 77 -2.27 1.29 -5.61
N LEU A 78 -1.33 1.33 -6.54
CA LEU A 78 -0.05 0.63 -6.40
C LEU A 78 1.12 1.59 -6.29
N PRO A 79 2.10 1.32 -5.40
CA PRO A 79 3.44 1.89 -5.48
C PRO A 79 4.06 1.70 -6.86
N ALA A 80 4.73 2.74 -7.36
CA ALA A 80 5.32 2.73 -8.68
C ALA A 80 6.68 3.43 -8.74
N THR A 81 7.51 3.04 -9.71
CA THR A 81 8.73 3.73 -10.10
C THR A 81 8.46 4.61 -11.33
N ILE A 82 8.88 5.87 -11.27
CA ILE A 82 8.82 6.84 -12.37
C ILE A 82 10.23 7.07 -12.91
N TYR A 83 10.38 7.00 -14.24
CA TYR A 83 11.64 7.27 -14.93
C TYR A 83 11.57 8.66 -15.58
N PRO A 84 12.58 9.53 -15.36
CA PRO A 84 12.63 10.83 -16.01
C PRO A 84 12.54 10.73 -17.54
N GLY A 85 11.84 11.68 -18.16
CA GLY A 85 11.65 11.69 -19.62
C GLY A 85 10.65 10.65 -20.15
N CYS A 86 10.06 9.82 -19.28
CA CYS A 86 9.01 8.87 -19.63
C CYS A 86 7.72 9.21 -18.87
N LYS A 87 6.57 9.19 -19.54
CA LYS A 87 5.25 9.35 -18.87
C LYS A 87 4.80 8.07 -18.16
N THR A 88 5.42 6.95 -18.48
CA THR A 88 5.06 5.63 -17.96
C THR A 88 5.64 5.40 -16.57
N ALA A 89 4.77 5.04 -15.63
CA ALA A 89 5.16 4.51 -14.33
C ALA A 89 5.10 2.98 -14.34
N ARG A 90 6.03 2.34 -13.63
CA ARG A 90 6.14 0.88 -13.50
C ARG A 90 5.73 0.43 -12.09
N ALA A 91 4.82 -0.53 -12.00
CA ALA A 91 4.32 -1.08 -10.74
C ALA A 91 4.23 -2.61 -10.81
N SER A 92 4.01 -3.27 -9.69
CA SER A 92 3.85 -4.74 -9.61
C SER A 92 2.49 -5.11 -9.00
N ALA A 93 1.78 -6.04 -9.64
CA ALA A 93 0.58 -6.67 -9.06
C ALA A 93 0.23 -8.00 -9.74
N TYR A 94 -0.29 -8.94 -8.94
CA TYR A 94 -0.76 -10.26 -9.39
C TYR A 94 0.24 -10.99 -10.30
N ASN A 95 1.47 -11.18 -9.83
CA ASN A 95 2.57 -11.84 -10.53
C ASN A 95 3.00 -11.16 -11.85
N LYS A 96 2.68 -9.88 -12.04
CA LYS A 96 2.97 -9.13 -13.26
C LYS A 96 3.64 -7.81 -12.98
N GLU A 97 4.55 -7.46 -13.87
CA GLU A 97 4.93 -6.08 -14.07
C GLU A 97 3.80 -5.35 -14.82
N LEU A 98 3.45 -4.17 -14.34
CA LEU A 98 2.45 -3.29 -14.92
C LEU A 98 3.09 -1.97 -15.32
N GLN A 99 2.60 -1.41 -16.43
CA GLN A 99 3.05 -0.14 -16.97
C GLN A 99 1.83 0.71 -17.35
N THR A 100 1.82 1.98 -16.99
CA THR A 100 0.73 2.90 -17.33
C THR A 100 1.20 4.36 -17.34
N GLU A 101 0.62 5.15 -18.23
CA GLU A 101 0.70 6.62 -18.21
C GLU A 101 -0.55 7.27 -17.59
N LYS A 102 -1.56 6.45 -17.27
CA LYS A 102 -2.86 6.91 -16.73
C LYS A 102 -2.84 6.89 -15.22
N ASN A 103 -3.46 7.90 -14.61
CA ASN A 103 -3.65 8.04 -13.17
C ASN A 103 -2.34 7.92 -12.37
N VAL A 104 -1.25 8.45 -12.93
CA VAL A 104 0.06 8.45 -12.29
C VAL A 104 0.17 9.68 -11.40
N LYS A 105 0.55 9.47 -10.15
CA LYS A 105 0.91 10.56 -9.23
C LYS A 105 2.35 10.40 -8.79
N ILE A 106 3.03 11.52 -8.59
CA ILE A 106 4.41 11.60 -8.09
C ILE A 106 4.41 12.12 -6.65
N LEU A 107 5.26 11.53 -5.80
CA LEU A 107 5.42 11.94 -4.42
C LEU A 107 6.35 13.16 -4.36
N CYS A 108 5.89 14.21 -3.69
CA CYS A 108 6.62 15.44 -3.47
C CYS A 108 6.62 15.82 -2.00
N GLY A 109 7.61 16.59 -1.57
CA GLY A 109 7.69 17.08 -0.20
C GLY A 109 8.59 18.28 -0.04
N ARG A 110 8.27 19.14 0.93
CA ARG A 110 9.03 20.37 1.19
C ARG A 110 10.35 20.12 1.94
N HIS A 111 10.37 19.06 2.75
CA HIS A 111 11.45 18.73 3.67
C HIS A 111 12.06 17.37 3.29
N LEU A 112 12.87 17.37 2.22
CA LEU A 112 13.50 16.15 1.69
C LEU A 112 14.36 15.42 2.74
N GLU A 113 14.93 16.17 3.69
CA GLU A 113 15.75 15.66 4.80
C GLU A 113 15.00 14.78 5.79
N LYS A 114 13.67 14.87 5.84
CA LYS A 114 12.82 14.03 6.71
C LYS A 114 12.58 12.64 6.15
N TYR A 115 12.91 12.41 4.88
CA TYR A 115 12.75 11.11 4.23
C TYR A 115 14.01 10.30 4.39
N LYS A 116 13.86 9.09 4.89
CA LYS A 116 14.96 8.15 5.08
C LYS A 116 14.59 6.81 4.49
N TRP A 117 15.55 6.18 3.84
CA TRP A 117 15.49 4.77 3.46
C TRP A 117 16.15 3.98 4.58
N LYS A 118 15.36 3.22 5.35
CA LYS A 118 15.88 2.39 6.45
C LYS A 118 15.97 0.94 5.98
N THR A 119 17.16 0.35 6.05
CA THR A 119 17.35 -1.08 5.83
C THR A 119 16.55 -1.86 6.86
N THR A 120 15.79 -2.85 6.41
CA THR A 120 14.99 -3.72 7.26
C THR A 120 14.80 -5.10 6.63
N LYS A 121 14.18 -5.99 7.39
CA LYS A 121 13.67 -7.27 6.93
C LYS A 121 12.19 -7.37 7.23
N ASN A 122 11.49 -8.26 6.51
CA ASN A 122 10.07 -8.49 6.72
C ASN A 122 9.73 -8.83 8.18
N GLU A 123 10.57 -9.57 8.92
CA GLU A 123 10.31 -9.84 10.34
C GLU A 123 10.49 -8.61 11.21
N GLU A 124 11.29 -7.62 10.81
CA GLU A 124 11.71 -6.48 11.64
C GLU A 124 10.95 -5.19 11.32
N THR A 125 10.14 -5.17 10.26
CA THR A 125 9.43 -3.95 9.82
C THR A 125 8.54 -3.36 10.93
N HIS A 126 7.96 -4.21 11.76
CA HIS A 126 7.13 -3.81 12.91
C HIS A 126 7.90 -3.11 14.03
N LEU A 127 9.25 -3.17 14.02
CA LEU A 127 10.11 -2.50 14.99
C LEU A 127 10.33 -1.01 14.67
N LEU A 128 9.98 -0.57 13.45
CA LEU A 128 10.10 0.82 12.99
C LEU A 128 8.97 1.71 13.54
N THR A 129 8.83 1.72 14.86
CA THR A 129 7.76 2.43 15.60
C THR A 129 8.07 3.91 15.86
N ASP A 130 9.33 4.31 15.69
CA ASP A 130 9.83 5.69 15.84
C ASP A 130 9.62 6.56 14.59
N CYS A 131 9.16 5.96 13.50
CA CYS A 131 9.01 6.59 12.19
C CYS A 131 7.61 6.42 11.64
N HIS A 132 7.19 7.34 10.77
CA HIS A 132 6.04 7.10 9.91
C HIS A 132 6.47 6.34 8.65
N LEU A 133 5.86 5.17 8.40
CA LEU A 133 6.05 4.45 7.14
C LEU A 133 5.18 5.10 6.06
N VAL A 134 5.80 5.59 5.00
CA VAL A 134 5.07 6.28 3.94
C VAL A 134 4.15 5.28 3.22
N VAL A 135 2.86 5.56 3.27
CA VAL A 135 1.83 4.75 2.59
C VAL A 135 1.80 5.12 1.12
N GLY A 136 1.95 4.12 0.26
CA GLY A 136 2.03 4.27 -1.19
C GLY A 136 0.84 3.72 -1.97
N GLY A 137 -0.08 3.03 -1.30
CA GLY A 137 -1.19 2.39 -1.99
C GLY A 137 -1.99 1.45 -1.11
N HIS A 138 -2.89 0.71 -1.76
CA HIS A 138 -3.63 -0.39 -1.20
C HIS A 138 -3.77 -1.50 -2.24
N GLU A 139 -3.65 -2.75 -1.81
CA GLU A 139 -3.88 -3.93 -2.63
C GLU A 139 -4.46 -5.04 -1.75
N VAL A 140 -5.56 -5.67 -2.19
CA VAL A 140 -6.22 -6.79 -1.49
C VAL A 140 -6.64 -6.41 -0.06
N GLY A 141 -7.12 -5.19 0.14
CA GLY A 141 -7.57 -4.70 1.45
C GLY A 141 -6.45 -4.38 2.45
N HIS A 142 -5.19 -4.31 2.00
CA HIS A 142 -4.05 -3.94 2.84
C HIS A 142 -3.36 -2.69 2.34
N ASN A 143 -2.95 -1.81 3.26
CA ASN A 143 -2.07 -0.69 2.93
C ASN A 143 -0.70 -1.19 2.49
N LEU A 144 -0.17 -0.55 1.45
CA LEU A 144 1.16 -0.80 0.92
C LEU A 144 2.10 0.33 1.31
N ASN A 145 3.32 -0.02 1.69
CA ASN A 145 4.41 0.95 1.87
C ASN A 145 5.36 0.93 0.67
N PHE A 146 6.21 1.96 0.58
CA PHE A 146 7.30 1.98 -0.39
C PHE A 146 8.52 1.24 0.15
N GLY A 147 9.00 0.27 -0.63
CA GLY A 147 10.32 -0.30 -0.40
C GLY A 147 11.15 -0.24 -1.67
N ARG A 148 12.46 -0.43 -1.52
CA ARG A 148 13.38 -0.56 -2.64
C ARG A 148 14.46 -1.58 -2.37
N VAL A 149 15.07 -2.07 -3.44
CA VAL A 149 16.19 -3.00 -3.38
C VAL A 149 17.15 -2.75 -4.53
N ASN A 150 18.43 -3.01 -4.30
CA ASN A 150 19.40 -3.11 -5.38
C ASN A 150 19.26 -4.47 -6.07
N HIS A 151 18.82 -4.47 -7.32
CA HIS A 151 18.64 -5.68 -8.13
C HIS A 151 19.12 -5.41 -9.57
N ASP A 152 20.02 -6.26 -10.06
CA ASP A 152 20.59 -6.20 -11.41
C ASP A 152 21.16 -4.80 -11.78
N GLY A 153 21.91 -4.20 -10.84
CA GLY A 153 22.57 -2.91 -11.03
C GLY A 153 21.64 -1.70 -10.96
N GLN A 154 20.39 -1.89 -10.53
CA GLN A 154 19.39 -0.83 -10.36
C GLN A 154 18.89 -0.80 -8.93
N VAL A 155 18.53 0.39 -8.43
CA VAL A 155 17.76 0.53 -7.19
C VAL A 155 16.31 0.75 -7.58
N VAL A 156 15.47 -0.27 -7.41
CA VAL A 156 14.09 -0.31 -7.91
C VAL A 156 13.10 -0.18 -6.75
N VAL A 157 12.12 0.71 -6.91
CA VAL A 157 11.01 0.87 -5.94
C VAL A 157 9.90 -0.12 -6.24
N GLY A 158 9.34 -0.70 -5.19
CA GLY A 158 8.19 -1.60 -5.26
C GLY A 158 7.27 -1.45 -4.06
N LYS A 159 6.29 -2.34 -3.99
CA LYS A 159 5.31 -2.39 -2.90
C LYS A 159 5.81 -3.24 -1.75
N VAL A 160 5.59 -2.78 -0.52
CA VAL A 160 5.85 -3.55 0.70
C VAL A 160 4.54 -3.89 1.36
N PHE A 161 4.32 -5.19 1.57
CA PHE A 161 3.29 -5.69 2.49
C PHE A 161 3.92 -5.85 3.88
N SER A 162 3.53 -5.00 4.83
CA SER A 162 4.03 -5.10 6.22
C SER A 162 3.22 -6.09 7.08
N ASN A 163 1.91 -6.17 6.85
CA ASN A 163 0.98 -6.83 7.79
C ASN A 163 0.58 -8.28 7.44
N PRO A 164 0.12 -8.62 6.22
CA PRO A 164 -0.28 -9.99 5.94
C PRO A 164 0.93 -10.92 5.83
N LEU A 165 0.97 -11.99 6.65
CA LEU A 165 2.09 -12.94 6.70
C LEU A 165 2.37 -13.62 5.35
N SER A 166 1.32 -13.93 4.57
CA SER A 166 1.46 -14.68 3.31
C SER A 166 2.14 -13.88 2.19
N ASN A 167 2.02 -12.56 2.20
CA ASN A 167 2.52 -11.67 1.14
C ASN A 167 3.64 -10.76 1.64
N ARG A 168 4.09 -10.95 2.87
CA ARG A 168 4.99 -9.99 3.55
C ARG A 168 6.30 -9.81 2.78
N GLY A 169 6.79 -8.58 2.75
CA GLY A 169 8.06 -8.23 2.11
C GLY A 169 7.88 -7.29 0.92
N LEU A 170 8.98 -7.05 0.22
CA LEU A 170 9.06 -6.17 -0.94
C LEU A 170 8.78 -6.95 -2.23
N TRP A 171 7.95 -6.39 -3.09
CA TRP A 171 7.67 -6.89 -4.43
C TRP A 171 7.97 -5.79 -5.46
N ILE A 172 8.97 -6.02 -6.31
CA ILE A 172 9.35 -5.07 -7.37
C ILE A 172 8.87 -5.54 -8.74
N PRO A 173 8.52 -4.64 -9.66
CA PRO A 173 8.41 -4.98 -11.07
C PRO A 173 9.78 -5.30 -11.67
N TYR A 174 9.93 -6.47 -12.29
CA TYR A 174 11.18 -6.86 -12.95
C TYR A 174 10.94 -7.90 -14.05
N ASN A 175 11.51 -7.67 -15.24
CA ASN A 175 11.46 -8.56 -16.40
C ASN A 175 10.06 -9.12 -16.73
N GLY A 176 9.02 -8.26 -16.66
CA GLY A 176 7.65 -8.63 -17.01
C GLY A 176 6.86 -9.31 -15.88
N GLN A 177 7.49 -9.61 -14.75
CA GLN A 177 6.86 -10.21 -13.57
C GLN A 177 7.15 -9.36 -12.32
N GLU A 178 6.74 -9.84 -11.15
CA GLU A 178 7.20 -9.29 -9.88
C GLU A 178 8.23 -10.21 -9.22
N THR A 179 9.22 -9.61 -8.56
CA THR A 179 10.26 -10.32 -7.81
C THR A 179 10.15 -9.97 -6.33
N HIS A 180 10.21 -10.99 -5.48
CA HIS A 180 9.99 -10.90 -4.04
C HIS A 180 11.30 -10.86 -3.26
N PHE A 181 11.35 -10.01 -2.22
CA PHE A 181 12.51 -9.83 -1.35
C PHE A 181 12.09 -9.72 0.11
N LEU A 182 12.85 -10.40 0.97
CA LEU A 182 12.67 -10.37 2.44
C LEU A 182 13.56 -9.34 3.12
N SER A 183 14.65 -8.92 2.48
CA SER A 183 15.54 -7.84 2.95
C SER A 183 15.53 -6.70 1.94
N TYR A 184 15.29 -5.48 2.41
CA TYR A 184 15.06 -4.31 1.56
C TYR A 184 15.24 -3.03 2.37
N GLU A 185 15.18 -1.88 1.71
CA GLU A 185 15.02 -0.58 2.38
C GLU A 185 13.55 -0.16 2.31
N ILE A 186 13.01 0.40 3.39
CA ILE A 186 11.66 0.94 3.45
C ILE A 186 11.70 2.47 3.60
N LEU A 187 10.76 3.16 2.94
CA LEU A 187 10.67 4.61 3.03
C LEU A 187 9.99 5.04 4.32
N THR A 188 10.71 5.82 5.11
CA THR A 188 10.22 6.41 6.35
C THR A 188 10.22 7.93 6.27
N TYR A 189 9.33 8.56 7.04
CA TYR A 189 9.25 10.00 7.19
C TYR A 189 9.22 10.39 8.67
N GLY A 190 9.91 11.47 9.03
CA GLY A 190 9.75 12.12 10.34
C GLY A 190 10.36 11.34 11.51
N CYS A 191 11.47 10.67 11.24
CA CYS A 191 12.45 10.26 12.24
C CYS A 191 13.78 10.97 11.97
#